data_AF-A0A7S1ZCY0-F1
#
_entry.id   AF-A0A7S1ZCY0-F1
#
_cell.length_a   1.000
_cell.length_b   1.000
_cell.length_c   1.000
_cell.angle_alpha   90.00
_cell.angle_beta   90.00
_cell.angle_gamma   90.00
#
_symmetry.space_group_name_H-M   'P 1'
#
loop_
_entity.id
_entity.type
_entity.pdbx_description
1 polymer ?
#
loop_
_entity_poly.entity_id
_entity_poly.type
_entity_poly.pdbx_seq_one_letter_code
_entity_poly.pdbx_strand_id
1 'polypeptide(L)'
;GEGGDESDGPVSAYLGFDATADSLHVGSLLQIMILRHLQRSGHRPVVLIGGGTSKVGDPTGKDESRPQLTDEIIKKNTDGISKVFAKFLSFENGRGVQSTGTGTDAVMVNNDDWLSALNYLAFLRDYGTQFTINRMLSFESVKQRLAREAPLTFLEFNYMILQAYDFLELARRYEVKLQLGGSDQWGNMVSGTELGRRVDGRRLFALTAPLITTSDGKKMGKTAGGAVWLNSDRLSEYDYWQFWRNTSDDDVVRFLKLFTELPLEDIA
;
A
#
# COMPACT_ATOMS: atom_id res chain seq x y z
N GLY A 1 -20.33 28.38 -14.44
CA GLY A 1 -19.92 28.08 -13.05
C GLY A 1 -18.44 27.99 -13.07
N GLU A 2 -17.79 28.94 -12.43
CA GLU A 2 -16.35 29.19 -12.46
C GLU A 2 -15.57 27.93 -12.05
N GLY A 3 -14.76 27.41 -12.97
CA GLY A 3 -13.75 26.39 -12.67
C GLY A 3 -12.61 27.08 -11.96
N GLY A 4 -12.65 27.07 -10.62
CA GLY A 4 -11.51 27.42 -9.80
C GLY A 4 -10.38 26.43 -10.07
N ASP A 5 -9.23 26.97 -10.41
CA ASP A 5 -7.96 26.27 -10.58
C ASP A 5 -7.54 25.68 -9.22
N GLU A 6 -7.84 24.39 -8.97
CA GLU A 6 -7.39 23.64 -7.78
C GLU A 6 -5.88 23.31 -7.90
N SER A 7 -5.01 24.30 -8.09
CA SER A 7 -3.59 24.15 -7.73
C SER A 7 -3.40 24.41 -6.22
N ASP A 8 -4.23 23.75 -5.41
CA ASP A 8 -4.54 24.12 -4.02
C ASP A 8 -3.70 23.28 -3.03
N GLY A 9 -2.47 23.74 -2.76
CA GLY A 9 -1.61 23.26 -1.68
C GLY A 9 -1.11 21.80 -1.79
N PRO A 10 -0.33 21.34 -0.78
CA PRO A 10 0.14 19.95 -0.71
C PRO A 10 -1.01 18.94 -0.70
N VAL A 11 -0.96 17.93 -1.57
CA VAL A 11 -1.91 16.81 -1.56
C VAL A 11 -1.41 15.72 -0.61
N SER A 12 -2.28 15.23 0.27
CA SER A 12 -2.03 14.03 1.05
C SER A 12 -2.41 12.79 0.23
N ALA A 13 -1.46 11.88 0.03
CA ALA A 13 -1.69 10.60 -0.61
C ALA A 13 -1.16 9.44 0.23
N TYR A 14 -1.85 8.30 0.22
CA TYR A 14 -1.49 7.15 1.03
C TYR A 14 -1.18 5.89 0.25
N LEU A 15 -0.39 5.01 0.85
CA LEU A 15 -0.18 3.65 0.39
C LEU A 15 -0.24 2.68 1.59
N GLY A 16 -0.98 1.59 1.43
CA GLY A 16 -1.20 0.57 2.47
C GLY A 16 -0.22 -0.60 2.39
N PHE A 17 0.25 -1.07 3.54
CA PHE A 17 1.16 -2.20 3.67
C PHE A 17 0.68 -3.13 4.80
N ASP A 18 0.22 -4.32 4.45
CA ASP A 18 -0.08 -5.37 5.43
C ASP A 18 1.22 -5.88 6.08
N ALA A 19 1.21 -5.98 7.40
CA ALA A 19 2.30 -6.41 8.26
C ALA A 19 2.51 -7.94 8.22
N THR A 20 2.78 -8.46 7.03
CA THR A 20 2.90 -9.91 6.75
C THR A 20 4.31 -10.47 6.92
N ALA A 21 5.31 -9.61 6.97
CA ALA A 21 6.71 -9.92 7.28
C ALA A 21 7.38 -8.76 8.02
N ASP A 22 8.50 -9.02 8.71
CA ASP A 22 9.29 -8.04 9.47
C ASP A 22 10.28 -7.24 8.63
N SER A 23 10.13 -7.30 7.32
CA SER A 23 10.79 -6.42 6.38
C SER A 23 9.96 -6.33 5.11
N LEU A 24 10.04 -5.19 4.43
CA LEU A 24 9.72 -5.13 3.02
C LEU A 24 10.86 -5.71 2.19
N HIS A 25 10.58 -6.03 0.93
CA HIS A 25 11.57 -6.52 -0.04
C HIS A 25 11.54 -5.64 -1.30
N VAL A 26 12.49 -5.84 -2.22
CA VAL A 26 12.59 -5.04 -3.46
C VAL A 26 11.30 -5.00 -4.28
N GLY A 27 10.46 -6.03 -4.23
CA GLY A 27 9.13 -6.00 -4.87
C GLY A 27 8.19 -4.88 -4.37
N SER A 28 8.41 -4.35 -3.17
CA SER A 28 7.68 -3.20 -2.60
C SER A 28 8.41 -1.88 -2.84
N LEU A 29 9.63 -1.90 -3.37
CA LEU A 29 10.48 -0.71 -3.46
C LEU A 29 9.89 0.35 -4.39
N LEU A 30 9.21 -0.04 -5.47
CA LEU A 30 8.56 0.92 -6.36
C LEU A 30 7.52 1.76 -5.59
N GLN A 31 6.71 1.10 -4.77
CA GLN A 31 5.71 1.76 -3.95
C GLN A 31 6.34 2.74 -2.94
N ILE A 32 7.46 2.35 -2.32
CA ILE A 32 8.24 3.21 -1.44
C ILE A 32 8.79 4.42 -2.21
N MET A 33 9.34 4.20 -3.41
CA MET A 33 9.88 5.27 -4.25
C MET A 33 8.79 6.23 -4.73
N ILE A 34 7.58 5.75 -5.01
CA ILE A 34 6.45 6.64 -5.33
C ILE A 34 6.16 7.59 -4.17
N LEU A 35 6.13 7.08 -2.93
CA LEU A 35 5.96 7.94 -1.75
C LEU A 35 7.13 8.91 -1.55
N ARG A 36 8.37 8.47 -1.85
CA ARG A 36 9.56 9.32 -1.84
C ARG A 36 9.44 10.47 -2.84
N HIS A 37 9.08 10.18 -4.08
CA HIS A 37 8.90 11.19 -5.12
C HIS A 37 7.73 12.12 -4.81
N LEU A 38 6.63 11.59 -4.27
CA LEU A 38 5.50 12.38 -3.77
C LEU A 38 6.00 13.40 -2.73
N GLN A 39 6.75 12.97 -1.73
CA GLN A 39 7.29 13.87 -0.70
C GLN A 39 8.21 14.94 -1.28
N ARG A 40 9.12 14.54 -2.16
CA ARG A 40 10.06 15.46 -2.81
C ARG A 40 9.38 16.48 -3.71
N SER A 41 8.18 16.16 -4.20
CA SER A 41 7.37 17.07 -5.01
C SER A 41 6.53 18.04 -4.17
N GLY A 42 6.76 18.09 -2.85
CA GLY A 42 6.05 18.99 -1.95
C GLY A 42 4.66 18.49 -1.55
N HIS A 43 4.44 17.19 -1.59
CA HIS A 43 3.19 16.54 -1.18
C HIS A 43 3.40 15.71 0.09
N ARG A 44 2.32 15.26 0.71
CA ARG A 44 2.35 14.57 2.00
C ARG A 44 2.13 13.06 1.82
N PRO A 45 3.15 12.21 2.00
CA PRO A 45 2.96 10.77 2.00
C PRO A 45 2.37 10.28 3.33
N VAL A 46 1.37 9.40 3.25
CA VAL A 46 0.81 8.68 4.39
C VAL A 46 1.07 7.18 4.21
N VAL A 47 1.88 6.59 5.06
CA VAL A 47 2.11 5.15 5.10
C VAL A 47 1.05 4.53 6.01
N LEU A 48 0.13 3.75 5.43
CA LEU A 48 -0.84 3.00 6.22
C LEU A 48 -0.28 1.61 6.52
N ILE A 49 0.01 1.34 7.78
CA ILE A 49 0.27 -0.01 8.27
C ILE A 49 -1.07 -0.72 8.46
N GLY A 50 -1.18 -1.88 7.82
CA GLY A 50 -2.36 -2.72 7.86
C GLY A 50 -2.43 -3.61 9.09
N GLY A 51 -2.31 -3.11 10.31
CA GLY A 51 -2.34 -3.94 11.52
C GLY A 51 -3.66 -4.70 11.70
N GLY A 52 -4.79 -4.05 11.46
CA GLY A 52 -6.12 -4.67 11.48
C GLY A 52 -6.36 -5.54 10.25
N THR A 53 -6.02 -5.05 9.05
CA THR A 53 -6.18 -5.82 7.80
C THR A 53 -5.29 -7.06 7.74
N SER A 54 -4.14 -7.07 8.43
CA SER A 54 -3.26 -8.25 8.55
C SER A 54 -3.89 -9.39 9.35
N LYS A 55 -4.85 -9.10 10.24
CA LYS A 55 -5.65 -10.11 10.96
C LYS A 55 -6.70 -10.78 10.06
N VAL A 56 -6.96 -10.21 8.88
CA VAL A 56 -7.94 -10.69 7.90
C VAL A 56 -7.22 -11.38 6.73
N GLY A 57 -6.21 -10.70 6.18
CA GLY A 57 -5.39 -11.14 5.06
C GLY A 57 -6.00 -10.80 3.69
N ASP A 58 -5.23 -10.07 2.86
CA ASP A 58 -5.63 -9.74 1.49
C ASP A 58 -5.71 -10.99 0.60
N PRO A 59 -6.90 -11.31 0.02
CA PRO A 59 -7.05 -12.41 -0.93
C PRO A 59 -6.55 -12.10 -2.35
N THR A 60 -6.21 -10.85 -2.66
CA THR A 60 -5.91 -10.39 -4.01
C THR A 60 -4.70 -11.11 -4.62
N GLY A 61 -4.92 -11.76 -5.77
CA GLY A 61 -3.87 -12.46 -6.52
C GLY A 61 -3.28 -13.68 -5.80
N LYS A 62 -4.01 -14.27 -4.85
CA LYS A 62 -3.62 -15.44 -4.07
C LYS A 62 -4.66 -16.55 -4.17
N ASP A 63 -4.19 -17.78 -4.39
CA ASP A 63 -5.04 -18.97 -4.45
C ASP A 63 -5.26 -19.60 -3.05
N GLU A 64 -4.31 -19.42 -2.14
CA GLU A 64 -4.34 -19.98 -0.77
C GLU A 64 -4.64 -18.90 0.27
N SER A 65 -5.38 -19.28 1.32
CA SER A 65 -5.63 -18.43 2.49
C SER A 65 -4.35 -18.14 3.27
N ARG A 66 -4.20 -16.90 3.75
CA ARG A 66 -3.04 -16.51 4.57
C ARG A 66 -3.11 -17.13 5.97
N PRO A 67 -1.96 -17.46 6.59
CA PRO A 67 -1.94 -17.84 7.99
C PRO A 67 -2.38 -16.66 8.87
N GLN A 68 -3.13 -16.97 9.92
CA GLN A 68 -3.54 -16.01 10.93
C GLN A 68 -2.32 -15.58 11.75
N LEU A 69 -2.02 -14.29 11.75
CA LEU A 69 -0.91 -13.71 12.51
C LEU A 69 -1.38 -13.31 13.90
N THR A 70 -0.55 -13.53 14.91
CA THR A 70 -0.82 -13.02 16.27
C THR A 70 -0.49 -11.53 16.35
N ASP A 71 -1.06 -10.84 17.34
CA ASP A 71 -0.78 -9.41 17.57
C ASP A 71 0.71 -9.16 17.82
N GLU A 72 1.42 -10.09 18.47
CA GLU A 72 2.88 -9.98 18.68
C GLU A 72 3.65 -10.04 17.36
N ILE A 73 3.24 -10.94 16.44
CA ILE A 73 3.86 -11.05 15.12
C ILE A 73 3.55 -9.81 14.28
N ILE A 74 2.31 -9.34 14.27
CA ILE A 74 1.89 -8.11 13.58
C ILE A 74 2.68 -6.91 14.10
N LYS A 75 2.87 -6.82 15.42
CA LYS A 75 3.68 -5.77 16.03
C LYS A 75 5.14 -5.85 15.60
N LYS A 76 5.77 -7.02 15.69
CA LYS A 76 7.15 -7.24 15.21
C LYS A 76 7.29 -6.84 13.75
N ASN A 77 6.31 -7.23 12.93
CA ASN A 77 6.31 -6.95 11.50
C ASN A 77 6.19 -5.44 11.22
N THR A 78 5.27 -4.79 11.93
CA THR A 78 5.08 -3.33 11.89
C THR A 78 6.36 -2.58 12.25
N ASP A 79 7.03 -2.97 13.34
CA ASP A 79 8.28 -2.35 13.78
C ASP A 79 9.39 -2.53 12.73
N GLY A 80 9.44 -3.69 12.07
CA GLY A 80 10.38 -3.98 10.98
C GLY A 80 10.11 -3.18 9.70
N ILE A 81 8.85 -3.05 9.30
CA ILE A 81 8.43 -2.23 8.14
C ILE A 81 8.70 -0.74 8.41
N SER A 82 8.45 -0.29 9.63
CA SER A 82 8.67 1.11 10.04
C SER A 82 10.14 1.54 9.86
N LYS A 83 11.09 0.65 10.20
CA LYS A 83 12.53 0.88 9.98
C LYS A 83 12.89 1.08 8.51
N VAL A 84 12.17 0.43 7.60
CA VAL A 84 12.39 0.61 6.15
C VAL A 84 12.00 2.03 5.76
N PHE A 85 10.77 2.46 6.05
CA PHE A 85 10.29 3.80 5.64
C PHE A 85 11.09 4.94 6.26
N ALA A 86 11.61 4.77 7.48
CA ALA A 86 12.49 5.76 8.11
C ALA A 86 13.75 6.07 7.30
N LYS A 87 14.17 5.19 6.37
CA LYS A 87 15.30 5.41 5.47
C LYS A 87 14.93 6.19 4.20
N PHE A 88 13.65 6.20 3.81
CA PHE A 88 13.19 6.79 2.55
C PHE A 88 12.39 8.08 2.76
N LEU A 89 11.64 8.20 3.85
CA LEU A 89 10.75 9.33 4.08
C LEU A 89 11.22 10.16 5.27
N SER A 90 11.00 11.47 5.17
CA SER A 90 11.23 12.41 6.28
C SER A 90 9.95 12.54 7.11
N PHE A 91 10.04 12.28 8.41
CA PHE A 91 8.95 12.41 9.37
C PHE A 91 9.20 13.64 10.27
N GLU A 92 8.12 14.29 10.73
CA GLU A 92 8.19 15.50 11.55
C GLU A 92 9.06 15.30 12.82
N ASN A 93 9.87 16.31 13.16
CA ASN A 93 10.79 16.34 14.32
C ASN A 93 11.88 15.26 14.37
N GLY A 94 12.09 14.46 13.33
CA GLY A 94 13.07 13.36 13.34
C GLY A 94 12.79 12.31 14.43
N ARG A 95 11.62 12.37 15.08
CA ARG A 95 11.20 11.47 16.16
C ARG A 95 10.17 10.49 15.65
N GLY A 96 10.66 9.51 14.90
CA GLY A 96 9.92 8.30 14.62
C GLY A 96 8.61 8.51 13.85
N VAL A 97 7.86 7.42 13.83
CA VAL A 97 6.93 7.02 12.77
C VAL A 97 5.52 7.58 13.00
N GLN A 98 5.26 8.17 14.17
CA GLN A 98 3.97 8.72 14.55
C GLN A 98 4.03 10.26 14.49
N SER A 99 3.71 10.84 13.34
CA SER A 99 3.51 12.28 13.17
C SER A 99 2.04 12.56 12.85
N THR A 100 1.47 13.61 13.42
CA THR A 100 0.16 14.16 13.04
C THR A 100 0.31 15.35 12.08
N GLY A 101 1.51 15.51 11.49
CA GLY A 101 2.08 16.78 11.09
C GLY A 101 1.26 17.66 10.15
N THR A 102 1.61 18.94 10.14
CA THR A 102 1.08 19.93 9.21
C THR A 102 2.13 20.21 8.14
N GLY A 103 1.79 20.10 6.85
CA GLY A 103 2.71 20.34 5.73
C GLY A 103 3.01 19.09 4.91
N THR A 104 4.29 18.89 4.54
CA THR A 104 4.75 17.84 3.60
C THR A 104 5.47 16.67 4.30
N ASP A 105 5.52 16.67 5.63
CA ASP A 105 6.14 15.60 6.39
C ASP A 105 5.35 14.30 6.30
N ALA A 106 6.07 13.20 6.20
CA ALA A 106 5.47 11.88 6.13
C ALA A 106 4.78 11.54 7.45
N VAL A 107 3.69 10.79 7.32
CA VAL A 107 2.97 10.21 8.46
C VAL A 107 2.87 8.72 8.27
N MET A 108 3.03 7.95 9.35
CA MET A 108 2.70 6.55 9.35
C MET A 108 1.68 6.25 10.45
N VAL A 109 0.65 5.53 10.06
CA VAL A 109 -0.55 5.27 10.87
C VAL A 109 -0.90 3.80 10.77
N ASN A 110 -1.67 3.28 11.73
CA ASN A 110 -2.06 1.89 11.75
C ASN A 110 -3.59 1.78 11.67
N ASN A 111 -4.13 1.03 10.71
CA ASN A 111 -5.59 0.85 10.63
C ASN A 111 -6.18 0.07 11.80
N ASP A 112 -5.36 -0.64 12.58
CA ASP A 112 -5.81 -1.27 13.82
C ASP A 112 -6.43 -0.24 14.79
N ASP A 113 -5.97 1.01 14.75
CA ASP A 113 -6.44 2.12 15.60
C ASP A 113 -7.94 2.41 15.44
N TRP A 114 -8.53 2.12 14.26
CA TRP A 114 -9.97 2.27 14.03
C TRP A 114 -10.67 0.94 13.81
N LEU A 115 -10.04 -0.02 13.13
CA LEU A 115 -10.67 -1.31 12.83
C LEU A 115 -10.95 -2.14 14.08
N SER A 116 -10.03 -2.17 15.05
CA SER A 116 -10.23 -2.93 16.29
C SER A 116 -11.29 -2.31 17.21
N ALA A 117 -11.67 -1.06 16.99
CA ALA A 117 -12.72 -0.38 17.73
C ALA A 117 -14.11 -0.53 17.10
N LEU A 118 -14.22 -1.14 15.92
CA LEU A 118 -15.50 -1.25 15.20
C LEU A 118 -16.47 -2.18 15.91
N ASN A 119 -17.67 -1.67 16.19
CA ASN A 119 -18.81 -2.52 16.51
C ASN A 119 -19.40 -3.10 15.23
N TYR A 120 -19.44 -4.44 15.12
CA TYR A 120 -19.87 -5.13 13.91
C TYR A 120 -21.26 -4.70 13.42
N LEU A 121 -22.25 -4.61 14.32
CA LEU A 121 -23.61 -4.25 13.91
C LEU A 121 -23.73 -2.79 13.49
N ALA A 122 -23.05 -1.87 14.18
CA ALA A 122 -23.00 -0.47 13.78
C ALA A 122 -22.34 -0.33 12.40
N PHE A 123 -21.17 -0.96 12.22
CA PHE A 123 -20.44 -0.95 10.95
C PHE A 123 -21.28 -1.45 9.77
N LEU A 124 -22.02 -2.56 9.94
CA LEU A 124 -22.90 -3.07 8.90
C LEU A 124 -24.05 -2.11 8.55
N ARG A 125 -24.62 -1.42 9.54
CA ARG A 125 -25.71 -0.46 9.30
C ARG A 125 -25.20 0.79 8.60
N ASP A 126 -24.06 1.31 9.04
CA ASP A 126 -23.51 2.58 8.54
C ASP A 126 -22.87 2.41 7.16
N TYR A 127 -22.13 1.32 6.94
CA TYR A 127 -21.31 1.14 5.74
C TYR A 127 -21.70 -0.08 4.91
N GLY A 128 -22.21 -1.15 5.52
CA GLY A 128 -22.54 -2.40 4.82
C GLY A 128 -23.54 -2.22 3.67
N THR A 129 -24.47 -1.26 3.79
CA THR A 129 -25.44 -0.91 2.74
C THR A 129 -24.80 -0.30 1.48
N GLN A 130 -23.56 0.17 1.58
CA GLN A 130 -22.82 0.75 0.45
C GLN A 130 -22.16 -0.31 -0.44
N PHE A 131 -22.10 -1.57 0.02
CA PHE A 131 -21.48 -2.67 -0.69
C PHE A 131 -22.53 -3.68 -1.16
N THR A 132 -22.56 -3.97 -2.46
CA THR A 132 -23.41 -5.03 -2.99
C THR A 132 -22.57 -6.26 -3.31
N ILE A 133 -23.06 -7.43 -2.91
CA ILE A 133 -22.39 -8.71 -3.18
C ILE A 133 -22.16 -8.87 -4.68
N ASN A 134 -23.17 -8.58 -5.52
CA ASN A 134 -23.04 -8.68 -6.98
C ASN A 134 -21.87 -7.84 -7.53
N ARG A 135 -21.65 -6.63 -7.01
CA ARG A 135 -20.53 -5.78 -7.43
C ARG A 135 -19.20 -6.35 -6.94
N MET A 136 -19.13 -6.78 -5.68
CA MET A 136 -17.91 -7.37 -5.12
C MET A 136 -17.47 -8.63 -5.89
N LEU A 137 -18.42 -9.48 -6.28
CA LEU A 137 -18.15 -10.68 -7.09
C LEU A 137 -17.69 -10.36 -8.53
N SER A 138 -17.94 -9.15 -9.02
CA SER A 138 -17.55 -8.74 -10.38
C SER A 138 -16.08 -8.36 -10.51
N PHE A 139 -15.39 -8.08 -9.39
CA PHE A 139 -13.97 -7.75 -9.44
C PHE A 139 -13.13 -8.96 -9.86
N GLU A 140 -12.18 -8.72 -10.75
CA GLU A 140 -11.41 -9.78 -11.39
C GLU A 140 -10.66 -10.68 -10.39
N SER A 141 -10.14 -10.12 -9.31
CA SER A 141 -9.45 -10.87 -8.24
C SER A 141 -10.37 -11.90 -7.56
N VAL A 142 -11.61 -11.51 -7.27
CA VAL A 142 -12.63 -12.38 -6.64
C VAL A 142 -13.17 -13.38 -7.67
N LYS A 143 -13.49 -12.89 -8.87
CA LYS A 143 -14.06 -13.69 -9.96
C LYS A 143 -13.14 -14.85 -10.35
N GLN A 144 -11.83 -14.61 -10.46
CA GLN A 144 -10.86 -15.66 -10.79
C GLN A 144 -10.78 -16.74 -9.71
N ARG A 145 -10.83 -16.36 -8.43
CA ARG A 145 -10.76 -17.30 -7.31
C ARG A 145 -12.00 -18.19 -7.25
N LEU A 146 -13.18 -17.61 -7.47
CA LEU A 146 -14.44 -18.35 -7.58
C LEU A 146 -14.49 -19.26 -8.80
N ALA A 147 -14.00 -18.80 -9.95
CA ALA A 147 -13.97 -19.62 -11.17
C ALA A 147 -13.05 -20.85 -11.05
N ARG A 148 -12.04 -20.79 -10.18
CA ARG A 148 -11.14 -21.90 -9.87
C ARG A 148 -11.66 -22.80 -8.74
N GLU A 149 -12.84 -22.52 -8.20
CA GLU A 149 -13.40 -23.19 -7.01
C GLU A 149 -12.46 -23.15 -5.79
N ALA A 150 -11.56 -22.16 -5.76
CA ALA A 150 -10.66 -21.97 -4.63
C ALA A 150 -11.44 -21.41 -3.43
N PRO A 151 -11.22 -21.91 -2.20
CA PRO A 151 -11.93 -21.41 -1.03
C PRO A 151 -11.74 -19.90 -0.87
N LEU A 152 -12.83 -19.16 -0.68
CA LEU A 152 -12.81 -17.74 -0.33
C LEU A 152 -13.67 -17.56 0.92
N THR A 153 -13.02 -17.29 2.05
CA THR A 153 -13.72 -17.21 3.34
C THR A 153 -14.48 -15.89 3.48
N PHE A 154 -15.51 -15.88 4.34
CA PHE A 154 -16.20 -14.64 4.70
C PHE A 154 -15.24 -13.57 5.26
N LEU A 155 -14.23 -14.00 6.02
CA LEU A 155 -13.18 -13.13 6.53
C LEU A 155 -12.44 -12.42 5.39
N GLU A 156 -11.87 -13.17 4.45
CA GLU A 156 -11.17 -12.63 3.28
C GLU A 156 -12.08 -11.75 2.40
N PHE A 157 -13.35 -12.12 2.25
CA PHE A 157 -14.32 -11.34 1.48
C PHE A 157 -14.57 -9.95 2.09
N ASN A 158 -14.47 -9.82 3.43
CA ASN A 158 -14.59 -8.53 4.11
C ASN A 158 -13.36 -7.63 3.94
N TYR A 159 -12.21 -8.16 3.49
CA TYR A 159 -10.98 -7.37 3.31
C TYR A 159 -11.22 -6.11 2.47
N MET A 160 -11.95 -6.24 1.37
CA MET A 160 -12.24 -5.12 0.47
C MET A 160 -13.05 -4.02 1.16
N ILE A 161 -13.96 -4.39 2.06
CA ILE A 161 -14.81 -3.46 2.80
C ILE A 161 -13.94 -2.70 3.82
N LEU A 162 -13.05 -3.41 4.52
CA LEU A 162 -12.14 -2.81 5.49
C LEU A 162 -11.14 -1.86 4.81
N GLN A 163 -10.55 -2.25 3.68
CA GLN A 163 -9.65 -1.38 2.92
C GLN A 163 -10.39 -0.15 2.34
N ALA A 164 -11.65 -0.30 1.93
CA ALA A 164 -12.46 0.85 1.50
C ALA A 164 -12.75 1.79 2.67
N TYR A 165 -13.02 1.25 3.85
CA TYR A 165 -13.21 2.00 5.09
C TYR A 165 -11.94 2.73 5.53
N ASP A 166 -10.76 2.13 5.34
CA ASP A 166 -9.48 2.80 5.60
C ASP A 166 -9.35 4.10 4.80
N PHE A 167 -9.73 4.12 3.52
CA PHE A 167 -9.66 5.36 2.73
C PHE A 167 -10.63 6.42 3.29
N LEU A 168 -11.83 6.04 3.70
CA LEU A 168 -12.77 6.96 4.34
C LEU A 168 -12.21 7.55 5.64
N GLU A 169 -11.65 6.72 6.51
CA GLU A 169 -11.05 7.17 7.78
C GLU A 169 -9.81 8.05 7.54
N LEU A 170 -8.95 7.67 6.60
CA LEU A 170 -7.78 8.47 6.23
C LEU A 170 -8.17 9.83 5.64
N ALA A 171 -9.22 9.87 4.82
CA ALA A 171 -9.75 11.11 4.28
C ALA A 171 -10.30 12.02 5.40
N ARG A 172 -10.96 11.45 6.42
CA ARG A 172 -11.51 12.19 7.57
C ARG A 172 -10.44 12.68 8.56
N ARG A 173 -9.44 11.85 8.85
CA ARG A 173 -8.46 12.08 9.93
C ARG A 173 -7.23 12.84 9.45
N TYR A 174 -6.82 12.60 8.20
CA TYR A 174 -5.55 13.08 7.66
C TYR A 174 -5.72 13.84 6.34
N GLU A 175 -6.96 14.13 5.93
CA GLU A 175 -7.30 14.83 4.68
C GLU A 175 -6.64 14.21 3.45
N VAL A 176 -6.52 12.88 3.44
CA VAL A 176 -6.01 12.10 2.32
C VAL A 176 -6.99 12.17 1.15
N LYS A 177 -6.49 12.58 -0.03
CA LYS A 177 -7.28 12.70 -1.27
C LYS A 177 -6.96 11.62 -2.31
N LEU A 178 -5.77 11.02 -2.23
CA LEU A 178 -5.27 10.07 -3.23
C LEU A 178 -4.81 8.75 -2.57
N GLN A 179 -5.29 7.63 -3.10
CA GLN A 179 -4.72 6.31 -2.82
C GLN A 179 -3.73 5.93 -3.93
N LEU A 180 -2.55 5.49 -3.52
CA LEU A 180 -1.53 4.90 -4.37
C LEU A 180 -1.55 3.37 -4.16
N GLY A 181 -1.23 2.59 -5.19
CA GLY A 181 -1.23 1.13 -5.08
C GLY A 181 -0.63 0.41 -6.28
N GLY A 182 -0.48 -0.90 -6.18
CA GLY A 182 -0.16 -1.75 -7.34
C GLY A 182 -1.39 -1.93 -8.25
N SER A 183 -1.17 -2.26 -9.52
CA SER A 183 -2.26 -2.51 -10.48
C SER A 183 -3.24 -3.61 -10.03
N ASP A 184 -2.77 -4.56 -9.23
CA ASP A 184 -3.57 -5.62 -8.62
C ASP A 184 -4.58 -5.12 -7.57
N GLN A 185 -4.35 -3.96 -6.97
CA GLN A 185 -5.21 -3.39 -5.91
C GLN A 185 -6.38 -2.54 -6.42
N TRP A 186 -6.51 -2.38 -7.74
CA TRP A 186 -7.47 -1.46 -8.36
C TRP A 186 -8.91 -1.62 -7.86
N GLY A 187 -9.41 -2.86 -7.76
CA GLY A 187 -10.78 -3.13 -7.31
C GLY A 187 -11.06 -2.63 -5.89
N ASN A 188 -10.10 -2.79 -4.99
CA ASN A 188 -10.22 -2.36 -3.61
C ASN A 188 -10.12 -0.83 -3.51
N MET A 189 -9.20 -0.21 -4.26
CA MET A 189 -9.04 1.24 -4.29
C MET A 189 -10.29 1.95 -4.81
N VAL A 190 -10.89 1.43 -5.89
CA VAL A 190 -12.16 1.96 -6.42
C VAL A 190 -13.28 1.86 -5.38
N SER A 191 -13.32 0.76 -4.61
CA SER A 191 -14.31 0.61 -3.54
C SER A 191 -14.15 1.68 -2.45
N GLY A 192 -12.91 2.05 -2.10
CA GLY A 192 -12.63 3.16 -1.18
C GLY A 192 -13.06 4.53 -1.72
N THR A 193 -12.73 4.84 -2.98
CA THR A 193 -13.16 6.11 -3.60
C THR A 193 -14.68 6.25 -3.65
N GLU A 194 -15.39 5.17 -3.96
CA GLU A 194 -16.85 5.17 -4.04
C GLU A 194 -17.50 5.25 -2.65
N LEU A 195 -16.91 4.62 -1.63
CA LEU A 195 -17.37 4.75 -0.25
C LEU A 195 -17.26 6.20 0.21
N GLY A 196 -16.10 6.84 0.02
CA GLY A 196 -15.89 8.25 0.36
C GLY A 196 -16.88 9.19 -0.31
N ARG A 197 -17.19 8.94 -1.58
CA ARG A 197 -18.19 9.71 -2.34
C ARG A 197 -19.61 9.52 -1.80
N ARG A 198 -20.01 8.29 -1.45
CA ARG A 198 -21.37 7.97 -1.01
C ARG A 198 -21.67 8.42 0.42
N VAL A 199 -20.69 8.27 1.31
CA VAL A 199 -20.87 8.56 2.75
C VAL A 199 -20.66 10.04 3.02
N ASP A 200 -19.56 10.62 2.53
CA ASP A 200 -19.16 11.99 2.88
C ASP A 200 -19.25 12.97 1.70
N GLY A 201 -19.63 12.53 0.49
CA GLY A 201 -19.59 13.38 -0.70
C GLY A 201 -18.17 13.76 -1.14
N ARG A 202 -17.13 13.12 -0.59
CA ARG A 202 -15.72 13.46 -0.85
C ARG A 202 -15.30 13.01 -2.25
N ARG A 203 -14.56 13.87 -2.95
CA ARG A 203 -13.91 13.53 -4.22
C ARG A 203 -12.53 12.93 -3.93
N LEU A 204 -12.44 11.61 -3.99
CA LEU A 204 -11.22 10.85 -3.75
C LEU A 204 -10.71 10.23 -5.05
N PHE A 205 -9.39 10.02 -5.13
CA PHE A 205 -8.70 9.55 -6.33
C PHE A 205 -7.90 8.27 -6.04
N ALA A 206 -7.69 7.46 -7.08
CA ALA A 206 -6.86 6.27 -7.03
C ALA A 206 -5.87 6.29 -8.20
N LEU A 207 -4.60 6.01 -7.93
CA LEU A 207 -3.53 5.88 -8.93
C LEU A 207 -2.78 4.58 -8.69
N THR A 208 -2.66 3.76 -9.73
CA THR A 208 -1.92 2.51 -9.68
C THR A 208 -0.58 2.61 -10.41
N ALA A 209 0.40 1.89 -9.88
CA ALA A 209 1.67 1.65 -10.54
C ALA A 209 1.72 0.23 -11.12
N PRO A 210 2.43 0.02 -12.24
CA PRO A 210 2.57 -1.30 -12.83
C PRO A 210 3.35 -2.23 -11.90
N LEU A 211 3.04 -3.52 -11.95
CA LEU A 211 3.90 -4.54 -11.37
C LEU A 211 5.22 -4.60 -12.16
N ILE A 212 6.34 -4.56 -11.46
CA ILE A 212 7.65 -4.64 -12.12
C ILE A 212 8.03 -6.10 -12.36
N THR A 213 8.29 -6.40 -13.63
CA THR A 213 8.90 -7.64 -14.10
C THR A 213 10.23 -7.32 -14.74
N THR A 214 11.21 -8.21 -14.59
CA THR A 214 12.47 -8.20 -15.36
C THR A 214 12.20 -8.57 -16.82
N SER A 215 13.17 -8.30 -17.71
CA SER A 215 13.06 -8.63 -19.14
C SER A 215 12.90 -10.14 -19.39
N ASP A 216 13.41 -10.97 -18.48
CA ASP A 216 13.23 -12.43 -18.48
C ASP A 216 11.88 -12.91 -17.93
N GLY A 217 10.95 -11.98 -17.64
CA GLY A 217 9.58 -12.25 -17.20
C GLY A 217 9.44 -12.60 -15.71
N LYS A 218 10.50 -12.58 -14.92
CA LYS A 218 10.41 -12.83 -13.47
C LYS A 218 9.83 -11.63 -12.73
N LYS A 219 9.11 -11.90 -11.63
CA LYS A 219 8.65 -10.84 -10.72
C LYS A 219 9.84 -10.25 -9.98
N MET A 220 9.89 -8.93 -9.91
CA MET A 220 10.97 -8.23 -9.23
C MET A 220 11.03 -8.58 -7.73
N GLY A 221 12.25 -8.81 -7.23
CA GLY A 221 12.50 -9.12 -5.82
C GLY A 221 12.31 -10.60 -5.45
N LYS A 222 12.01 -11.50 -6.40
CA LYS A 222 12.11 -12.96 -6.21
C LYS A 222 13.31 -13.52 -6.94
N THR A 223 14.31 -13.96 -6.19
CA THR A 223 15.48 -14.68 -6.71
C THR A 223 15.37 -16.17 -6.42
N ALA A 224 16.26 -16.99 -6.99
CA ALA A 224 16.38 -18.40 -6.63
C ALA A 224 16.68 -18.60 -5.12
N GLY A 225 17.35 -17.63 -4.49
CA GLY A 225 17.63 -17.60 -3.04
C GLY A 225 16.50 -17.04 -2.18
N GLY A 226 15.35 -16.69 -2.77
CA GLY A 226 14.21 -16.10 -2.06
C GLY A 226 14.10 -14.59 -2.26
N ALA A 227 13.44 -13.92 -1.30
CA ALA A 227 13.14 -12.50 -1.39
C ALA A 227 14.36 -11.62 -1.12
N VAL A 228 14.50 -10.53 -1.86
CA VAL A 228 15.56 -9.53 -1.65
C VAL A 228 15.08 -8.52 -0.62
N TRP A 229 15.33 -8.77 0.66
CA TRP A 229 14.85 -7.96 1.79
C TRP A 229 15.57 -6.60 1.93
N LEU A 230 14.89 -5.61 2.52
CA LEU A 230 15.40 -4.26 2.74
C LEU A 230 16.01 -4.04 4.14
N ASN A 231 15.69 -4.89 5.11
CA ASN A 231 16.33 -4.90 6.42
C ASN A 231 17.59 -5.77 6.40
N SER A 232 18.71 -5.23 6.92
CA SER A 232 20.02 -5.89 6.97
C SER A 232 20.01 -7.18 7.81
N ASP A 233 19.10 -7.27 8.78
CA ASP A 233 18.90 -8.47 9.61
C ASP A 233 18.36 -9.67 8.79
N ARG A 234 17.79 -9.41 7.60
CA ARG A 234 17.19 -10.42 6.72
C ARG A 234 18.00 -10.69 5.46
N LEU A 235 18.77 -9.71 4.99
CA LEU A 235 19.64 -9.84 3.81
C LEU A 235 20.87 -8.98 4.04
N SER A 236 22.06 -9.54 3.82
CA SER A 236 23.30 -8.79 3.98
C SER A 236 23.38 -7.62 2.99
N GLU A 237 24.06 -6.53 3.39
CA GLU A 237 24.29 -5.39 2.50
C GLU A 237 25.04 -5.79 1.23
N TYR A 238 25.95 -6.78 1.34
CA TYR A 238 26.66 -7.36 0.21
C TYR A 238 25.72 -8.06 -0.77
N ASP A 239 24.82 -8.90 -0.28
CA ASP A 239 23.86 -9.62 -1.16
C ASP A 239 22.85 -8.65 -1.78
N TYR A 240 22.43 -7.62 -1.03
CA TYR A 240 21.60 -6.54 -1.55
C TYR A 240 22.30 -5.79 -2.69
N TRP A 241 23.58 -5.46 -2.51
CA TRP A 241 24.38 -4.83 -3.55
C TRP A 241 24.58 -5.74 -4.76
N GLN A 242 24.88 -7.02 -4.53
CA GLN A 242 25.03 -8.03 -5.60
C GLN A 242 23.76 -8.16 -6.44
N PHE A 243 22.58 -8.09 -5.83
CA PHE A 243 21.32 -8.11 -6.57
C PHE A 243 21.27 -7.00 -7.62
N TRP A 244 21.56 -5.76 -7.24
CA TRP A 244 21.53 -4.63 -8.18
C TRP A 244 22.68 -4.65 -9.18
N ARG A 245 23.89 -5.04 -8.75
CA ARG A 245 25.06 -5.20 -9.61
C ARG A 245 24.79 -6.18 -10.77
N ASN A 246 24.04 -7.24 -10.50
CA ASN A 246 23.74 -8.30 -11.46
C ASN A 246 22.45 -8.05 -12.26
N THR A 247 21.93 -6.81 -12.26
CA THR A 247 20.78 -6.43 -13.11
C THR A 247 21.15 -6.59 -14.59
N SER A 248 20.25 -7.14 -15.39
CA SER A 248 20.43 -7.29 -16.85
C SER A 248 20.59 -5.92 -17.54
N ASP A 249 21.37 -5.87 -18.60
CA ASP A 249 21.51 -4.69 -19.46
C ASP A 249 20.15 -4.21 -20.01
N ASP A 250 19.23 -5.14 -20.28
CA ASP A 250 17.87 -4.82 -20.74
C ASP A 250 17.01 -4.09 -19.68
N ASP A 251 17.36 -4.26 -18.40
CA ASP A 251 16.60 -3.76 -17.26
C ASP A 251 17.24 -2.56 -16.58
N VAL A 252 18.57 -2.42 -16.66
CA VAL A 252 19.34 -1.47 -15.85
C VAL A 252 18.89 -0.03 -16.07
N VAL A 253 18.70 0.41 -17.32
CA VAL A 253 18.25 1.78 -17.65
C VAL A 253 16.87 2.06 -17.05
N ARG A 254 15.95 1.09 -17.17
CA ARG A 254 14.61 1.21 -16.60
C ARG A 254 14.66 1.24 -15.07
N PHE A 255 15.51 0.42 -14.45
CA PHE A 255 15.63 0.37 -12.99
C PHE A 255 16.29 1.61 -12.43
N LEU A 256 17.27 2.22 -13.13
CA LEU A 256 17.81 3.53 -12.78
C LEU A 256 16.69 4.57 -12.72
N LYS A 257 15.80 4.61 -13.72
CA LYS A 257 14.66 5.55 -13.77
C LYS A 257 13.64 5.34 -12.65
N LEU A 258 13.48 4.11 -12.16
CA LEU A 258 12.45 3.75 -11.18
C LEU A 258 12.91 3.78 -9.73
N PHE A 259 14.19 3.46 -9.47
CA PHE A 259 14.71 3.19 -8.13
C PHE A 259 15.82 4.14 -7.69
N THR A 260 16.14 5.14 -8.49
CA THR A 260 17.12 6.17 -8.13
C THR A 260 16.52 7.56 -8.22
N GLU A 261 17.25 8.53 -7.68
CA GLU A 261 16.92 9.95 -7.77
C GLU A 261 17.82 10.67 -8.78
N LEU A 262 18.48 9.92 -9.68
CA LEU A 262 19.31 10.50 -10.73
C LEU A 262 18.43 11.33 -11.69
N PRO A 263 18.92 12.49 -12.16
CA PRO A 263 18.28 13.23 -13.24
C PRO A 263 18.05 12.32 -14.45
N LEU A 264 16.86 12.41 -15.07
CA LEU A 264 16.54 11.56 -16.23
C LEU A 264 17.51 11.79 -17.41
N GLU A 265 18.07 13.00 -17.52
CA GLU A 265 19.10 13.36 -18.50
C GLU A 265 20.44 12.65 -18.30
N ASP A 266 20.74 12.21 -17.07
CA ASP A 266 21.93 11.43 -16.75
C ASP A 266 21.73 9.93 -17.02
N ILE A 267 20.49 9.49 -17.28
CA ILE A 267 20.13 8.09 -17.55
C ILE A 267 19.84 7.92 -19.05
N ALA A 268 20.91 7.69 -19.82
CA ALA A 268 20.84 7.39 -21.25
C ALA A 268 20.02 6.12 -21.54
#